data_AF-A0A202BIU6-F1
#
_entry.id   AF-A0A202BIU6-F1
#
_cell.length_a   1.000
_cell.length_b   1.000
_cell.length_c   1.000
_cell.angle_alpha   90.00
_cell.angle_beta   90.00
_cell.angle_gamma   90.00
#
_symmetry.space_group_name_H-M   'P 1'
#
loop_
_entity.id
_entity.type
_entity.pdbx_description
1 polymer ?
#
loop_
_entity_poly.entity_id
_entity_poly.type
_entity_poly.pdbx_seq_one_letter_code
_entity_poly.pdbx_strand_id
1 'polypeptide(L)' 'GWDYEPFEIPAEVYADFKENVADRGASAYQAWTKLVADYKEAHPELAAEVEAIIDGRDPVEVTPADFPALENGFSQATR' A
#
# COMPACT_ATOMS: atom_id res chain seq x y z
N GLY A 1 0.22 37.64 15.87
CA GLY A 1 0.93 37.25 14.64
C GLY A 1 1.43 35.85 14.86
N TRP A 2 2.49 35.46 14.17
CA TRP A 2 3.31 34.33 14.60
C TRP A 2 4.52 34.90 15.34
N ASP A 3 4.64 34.60 16.63
CA ASP A 3 5.59 35.29 17.52
C ASP A 3 6.78 34.40 17.91
N TYR A 4 6.93 33.23 17.27
CA TYR A 4 8.04 32.29 17.49
C TYR A 4 9.20 32.52 16.51
N GLU A 5 10.43 32.19 16.94
CA GLU A 5 11.64 32.35 16.13
C GLU A 5 11.63 31.45 14.88
N PRO A 6 12.43 31.75 13.85
CA PRO A 6 12.58 30.89 12.69
C PRO A 6 12.96 29.46 13.10
N PHE A 7 12.22 28.48 12.57
CA PHE A 7 12.36 27.05 12.88
C PHE A 7 11.98 26.65 14.32
N GLU A 8 11.34 27.53 15.09
CA GLU A 8 10.72 27.18 16.36
C GLU A 8 9.28 26.74 16.12
N ILE A 9 9.00 25.47 16.45
CA ILE A 9 7.65 24.89 16.40
C ILE A 9 7.16 24.75 17.85
N PRO A 10 6.02 25.37 18.21
CA PRO A 10 5.46 25.29 19.55
C PRO A 10 5.12 23.86 19.95
N ALA A 11 5.25 23.56 21.24
CA ALA A 11 4.96 22.22 21.77
C ALA A 11 3.51 21.77 21.49
N GLU A 12 2.55 22.71 21.49
CA GLU A 12 1.14 22.46 21.15
C GLU A 12 0.96 21.92 19.72
N VAL A 13 1.77 22.39 18.75
CA VAL A 13 1.71 21.91 17.36
C VAL A 13 2.21 20.47 17.27
N TYR A 14 3.28 20.12 18.00
CA TYR A 14 3.74 18.74 18.08
C TYR A 14 2.74 17.83 18.78
N ALA A 15 2.10 18.31 19.85
CA ALA A 15 1.09 17.55 20.58
C ALA A 15 -0.13 17.26 19.69
N ASP A 16 -0.63 18.27 18.99
CA ASP A 16 -1.73 18.13 18.03
C ASP A 16 -1.38 17.15 16.91
N PHE A 17 -0.19 17.29 16.30
CA PHE A 17 0.25 16.37 15.25
C PHE A 17 0.41 14.93 15.76
N LYS A 18 0.95 14.77 16.96
CA LYS A 18 1.10 13.45 17.58
C LYS A 18 -0.27 12.78 17.75
N GLU A 19 -1.25 13.47 18.32
CA GLU A 19 -2.57 12.90 18.57
C GLU A 19 -3.33 12.63 17.26
N ASN A 20 -3.43 13.64 16.39
CA ASN A 20 -4.34 13.60 15.25
C ASN A 20 -3.75 12.90 14.01
N VAL A 21 -2.42 12.77 13.95
CA VAL A 21 -1.74 12.16 12.80
C VAL A 21 -1.00 10.90 13.22
N ALA A 22 -0.02 11.00 14.12
CA ALA A 22 0.86 9.88 14.43
C ALA A 22 0.11 8.74 15.14
N ASP A 23 -0.60 9.05 16.23
CA ASP A 23 -1.26 8.05 17.07
C ASP A 23 -2.50 7.47 16.35
N ARG A 24 -3.24 8.32 15.63
CA ARG A 24 -4.33 7.88 14.74
C ARG A 24 -3.83 6.95 13.64
N GLY A 25 -2.72 7.30 12.99
CA GLY A 25 -2.11 6.49 11.93
C GLY A 25 -1.62 5.14 12.44
N ALA A 26 -0.93 5.12 13.59
CA ALA A 26 -0.47 3.89 14.22
C ALA A 26 -1.65 2.96 14.58
N SER A 27 -2.72 3.51 15.14
CA SER A 27 -3.93 2.75 15.48
C SER A 27 -4.61 2.16 14.23
N ALA A 28 -4.75 2.96 13.17
CA ALA A 28 -5.33 2.50 11.91
C ALA A 28 -4.47 1.40 11.25
N TYR A 29 -3.14 1.54 11.28
CA TYR A 29 -2.23 0.54 10.73
C TYR A 29 -2.28 -0.78 11.52
N GLN A 30 -2.35 -0.72 12.84
CA GLN A 30 -2.53 -1.92 13.67
C GLN A 30 -3.85 -2.62 13.38
N ALA A 31 -4.94 -1.86 13.26
CA ALA A 31 -6.25 -2.42 12.90
C ALA A 31 -6.24 -3.07 11.51
N TRP A 32 -5.59 -2.44 10.52
CA TRP A 32 -5.42 -3.01 9.18
C TRP A 32 -4.58 -4.28 9.19
N THR A 33 -3.47 -4.30 9.94
CA THR A 33 -2.60 -5.48 10.07
C THR A 33 -3.38 -6.67 10.63
N LYS A 34 -4.20 -6.43 11.67
CA LYS A 34 -5.08 -7.47 12.22
C LYS A 34 -6.10 -7.93 11.18
N LEU A 35 -6.76 -7.00 10.48
CA LEU A 35 -7.74 -7.32 9.45
C LEU A 35 -7.13 -8.23 8.36
N VAL A 36 -5.94 -7.90 7.89
CA VAL A 36 -5.23 -8.71 6.89
C VAL A 36 -4.89 -10.10 7.43
N ALA A 37 -4.43 -10.19 8.69
CA ALA A 37 -4.15 -11.48 9.32
C ALA A 37 -5.40 -12.36 9.42
N ASP A 38 -6.51 -11.80 9.95
CA ASP A 38 -7.79 -12.49 10.06
C ASP A 38 -8.31 -12.92 8.67
N TYR A 39 -8.14 -12.08 7.66
CA TYR A 39 -8.50 -12.40 6.27
C TYR A 39 -7.69 -13.58 5.73
N LYS A 40 -6.37 -13.61 5.96
CA LYS A 40 -5.50 -14.70 5.52
C LYS A 40 -5.88 -16.03 6.18
N GLU A 41 -6.28 -16.01 7.45
CA GLU A 41 -6.77 -17.20 8.16
C GLU A 41 -8.12 -17.68 7.61
N ALA A 42 -9.04 -16.75 7.32
CA ALA A 42 -10.36 -17.06 6.79
C ALA A 42 -10.34 -17.50 5.31
N HIS A 43 -9.36 -17.03 4.53
CA HIS A 43 -9.22 -17.29 3.09
C HIS A 43 -7.82 -17.78 2.71
N PRO A 44 -7.42 -19.01 3.09
CA PRO A 44 -6.07 -19.53 2.83
C PRO A 44 -5.69 -19.57 1.35
N GLU A 45 -6.66 -19.81 0.46
CA GLU A 45 -6.45 -19.86 -1.00
C GLU A 45 -6.06 -18.48 -1.58
N LEU A 46 -6.53 -17.38 -0.98
CA LEU A 46 -6.26 -16.01 -1.42
C LEU A 46 -5.13 -15.34 -0.61
N ALA A 47 -4.74 -15.93 0.52
CA ALA A 47 -3.73 -15.38 1.41
C ALA A 47 -2.37 -15.16 0.71
N ALA A 48 -1.98 -16.12 -0.14
CA ALA A 48 -0.73 -16.07 -0.88
C ALA A 48 -0.69 -14.91 -1.90
N GLU A 49 -1.81 -14.65 -2.57
CA GLU A 49 -1.95 -13.54 -3.51
C GLU A 49 -1.87 -12.19 -2.79
N VAL A 50 -2.61 -12.02 -1.70
CA VAL A 50 -2.57 -10.79 -0.90
C VAL A 50 -1.16 -10.51 -0.37
N GLU A 51 -0.45 -11.55 0.07
CA GLU A 51 0.94 -11.41 0.53
C GLU A 51 1.89 -11.00 -0.59
N ALA A 52 1.79 -11.63 -1.77
CA ALA A 52 2.60 -11.26 -2.92
C ALA A 52 2.38 -9.79 -3.31
N ILE A 53 1.12 -9.35 -3.40
CA ILE A 53 0.77 -7.96 -3.77
C ILE A 53 1.34 -6.96 -2.74
N ILE A 54 1.19 -7.24 -1.45
CA ILE A 54 1.73 -6.37 -0.38
C ILE A 54 3.26 -6.29 -0.46
N ASP A 55 3.92 -7.40 -0.77
CA ASP A 55 5.39 -7.47 -0.93
C ASP A 55 5.88 -6.91 -2.28
N GLY A 56 4.98 -6.48 -3.16
CA GLY A 56 5.32 -6.02 -4.51
C GLY A 56 5.80 -7.13 -5.44
N ARG A 57 5.41 -8.38 -5.17
CA ARG A 57 5.68 -9.56 -6.00
C ARG A 57 4.47 -9.87 -6.87
N ASP A 58 4.71 -10.49 -8.02
CA ASP A 58 3.63 -10.98 -8.87
C ASP A 58 2.87 -12.11 -8.15
N PRO A 59 1.54 -12.01 -8.01
CA PRO A 59 0.74 -13.02 -7.30
C PRO A 59 0.52 -14.30 -8.12
N VAL A 60 0.79 -14.23 -9.42
CA VAL A 60 0.64 -15.33 -10.37
C VAL A 60 1.85 -15.37 -11.29
N GLU A 61 2.18 -16.55 -11.78
CA GLU A 61 3.17 -16.69 -12.84
C GLU A 61 2.56 -16.21 -14.16
N VAL A 62 3.17 -15.19 -14.76
CA VAL A 62 2.80 -14.71 -16.09
C VAL A 62 3.75 -15.33 -17.11
N THR A 63 3.20 -16.10 -18.03
CA THR A 63 3.92 -16.80 -19.08
C THR A 63 3.74 -16.11 -20.43
N PRO A 64 4.62 -16.37 -21.41
CA PRO A 64 4.41 -15.88 -22.78
C PRO A 64 3.08 -16.29 -23.41
N ALA A 65 2.46 -17.39 -22.94
CA ALA A 65 1.17 -17.86 -23.43
C ALA A 65 -0.02 -17.01 -22.94
N ASP A 66 0.17 -16.23 -21.87
CA ASP A 66 -0.85 -15.30 -21.35
C ASP A 66 -0.95 -14.02 -22.19
N PHE A 67 0.02 -13.80 -23.08
CA PHE A 67 0.02 -12.68 -24.02
C PHE A 67 -0.53 -13.10 -25.39
N PRO A 68 -1.20 -12.18 -26.11
CA PRO A 68 -1.65 -12.47 -27.47
C PRO A 68 -0.46 -12.77 -28.39
N ALA A 69 -0.58 -13.84 -29.18
CA ALA A 69 0.41 -14.16 -30.21
C ALA A 69 0.42 -13.06 -31.28
N LEU A 70 1.57 -12.41 -31.46
CA LEU A 70 1.78 -11.44 -32.52
C LEU A 70 2.25 -12.19 -33.77
N GLU A 71 1.34 -12.40 -34.72
CA GLU A 71 1.69 -13.02 -36.00
C GLU A 71 2.48 -12.04 -36.88
N ASN A 72 3.34 -12.59 -37.77
CA ASN A 72 4.06 -11.78 -38.74
C ASN A 72 3.08 -10.98 -39.62
N GLY A 73 3.15 -9.65 -39.54
CA GLY A 73 2.22 -8.73 -40.22
C GLY A 73 1.24 -8.03 -39.28
N PHE A 74 1.23 -8.36 -37.97
CA PHE A 74 0.46 -7.65 -36.97
C PHE A 74 1.01 -6.23 -36.76
N SER A 75 0.22 -5.22 -37.12
CA SER A 75 0.54 -3.80 -36.91
C SER A 75 -0.53 -3.18 -36.01
N GLN A 76 -0.17 -2.93 -34.76
CA GLN A 76 -0.99 -2.21 -33.80
C GLN A 76 -0.10 -1.19 -33.09
N ALA A 77 -0.46 0.09 -33.14
CA ALA A 77 0.27 1.13 -32.42
C ALA A 77 0.07 0.94 -30.91
N THR A 78 1.16 0.81 -30.15
CA THR A 78 1.13 0.97 -28.70
C THR A 78 1.07 2.46 -28.40
N ARG A 79 0.05 2.89 -27.67
CA ARG A 79 -0.17 4.30 -27.32
C ARG A 79 0.95 4.86 -26.45
#